data_AF-C5KMS0-F1
#
_entry.id   AF-C5KMS0-F1
#
_cell.length_a   1.000
_cell.length_b   1.000
_cell.length_c   1.000
_cell.angle_alpha   90.00
_cell.angle_beta   90.00
_cell.angle_gamma   90.00
#
_symmetry.space_group_name_H-M   'P 1'
#
loop_
_entity.id
_entity.type
_entity.pdbx_description
1 polymer ?
#
loop_
_entity_poly.entity_id
_entity_poly.type
_entity_poly.pdbx_seq_one_letter_code
_entity_poly.pdbx_strand_id
1 'polypeptide(L)'
;MTEFKKAEDLFDRLLQAHETLVINHLPKGNSNSSSRDELPPSKEDLQQYNNFENLINQCGDYILKFKKRLLDASKNPDVAVYGPKMKTNVEGLIERYEQVYEQYQDIIQPLFEHAVLEEKDRLRREEERRQKDKKDAIEKDVEQKAQWAAHFDKTRKEMERAQQEREAAEKERADAQDAELIAKRREEEIRILSMDEDTKICTSIREMLEDNTSMTIAELRMHLVHDLGPKSYLNVYHGNLGGWRKVA
;
A
#
# COMPACT_ATOMS: atom_id res chain seq x y z
N MET A 1 46.77 8.18 -28.80
CA MET A 1 47.02 6.75 -28.51
C MET A 1 46.48 5.93 -29.67
N THR A 2 47.31 5.12 -30.33
CA THR A 2 46.93 4.34 -31.53
C THR A 2 46.14 3.08 -31.14
N GLU A 3 45.37 2.51 -32.07
CA GLU A 3 44.62 1.26 -31.85
C GLU A 3 45.56 0.10 -31.46
N PHE A 4 46.71 0.00 -32.13
CA PHE A 4 47.75 -0.97 -31.78
C PHE A 4 48.25 -0.81 -30.34
N LYS A 5 48.51 0.44 -29.90
CA LYS A 5 48.99 0.67 -28.54
C LYS A 5 47.95 0.28 -27.49
N LYS A 6 46.65 0.50 -27.76
CA LYS A 6 45.57 0.02 -26.88
C LYS A 6 45.53 -1.50 -26.79
N ALA A 7 45.71 -2.20 -27.92
CA ALA A 7 45.74 -3.65 -27.94
C ALA A 7 46.97 -4.21 -27.20
N GLU A 8 48.14 -3.58 -27.36
CA GLU A 8 49.37 -3.92 -26.64
C GLU A 8 49.22 -3.70 -25.13
N ASP A 9 48.72 -2.54 -24.70
CA ASP A 9 48.51 -2.25 -23.27
C ASP A 9 47.47 -3.22 -22.65
N LEU A 10 46.46 -3.63 -23.41
CA LEU A 10 45.47 -4.62 -22.98
C LEU A 10 46.08 -6.02 -22.89
N PHE A 11 46.96 -6.38 -23.84
CA PHE A 11 47.68 -7.64 -23.84
C PHE A 11 48.68 -7.74 -22.68
N ASP A 12 49.38 -6.66 -22.33
CA ASP A 12 50.26 -6.64 -21.17
C ASP A 12 49.49 -6.89 -19.87
N ARG A 13 48.28 -6.35 -19.75
CA ARG A 13 47.38 -6.64 -18.62
C ARG A 13 46.87 -8.08 -18.64
N LEU A 14 46.59 -8.63 -19.82
CA LEU A 14 46.24 -10.04 -19.98
C LEU A 14 47.38 -10.94 -19.51
N LEU A 15 48.63 -10.64 -19.88
CA LEU A 15 49.81 -11.39 -19.45
C LEU A 15 50.01 -11.35 -17.94
N GLN A 16 49.86 -10.18 -17.31
CA GLN A 16 49.95 -10.09 -15.85
C GLN A 16 48.87 -10.92 -15.14
N ALA A 17 47.64 -10.90 -15.66
CA ALA A 17 46.55 -11.72 -15.13
C ALA A 17 46.79 -13.22 -15.38
N HIS A 18 47.34 -13.56 -16.54
CA HIS A 18 47.75 -14.92 -16.90
C HIS A 18 48.80 -15.46 -15.92
N GLU A 19 49.89 -14.73 -15.71
CA GLU A 19 50.97 -15.10 -14.79
C GLU A 19 50.43 -15.31 -13.38
N THR A 20 49.55 -14.43 -12.92
CA THR A 20 48.93 -14.55 -11.60
C THR A 20 48.13 -15.85 -11.47
N LEU A 21 47.28 -16.17 -12.45
CA LEU A 21 46.46 -17.38 -12.43
C LEU A 21 47.30 -18.65 -12.57
N VAL A 22 48.30 -18.64 -13.46
CA VAL A 22 49.16 -19.79 -13.72
C VAL A 22 50.09 -20.09 -12.53
N ILE A 23 50.67 -19.07 -11.87
CA ILE A 23 51.50 -19.26 -10.66
C ILE A 23 50.69 -19.85 -9.51
N ASN A 24 49.42 -19.46 -9.38
CA ASN A 24 48.56 -19.92 -8.29
C ASN A 24 48.01 -21.34 -8.52
N HIS A 25 47.79 -21.75 -9.77
CA HIS A 25 47.05 -22.98 -10.09
C HIS A 25 47.82 -24.03 -10.91
N LEU A 26 49.08 -23.79 -11.30
CA LEU A 26 49.92 -24.89 -11.80
C LEU A 26 50.28 -25.84 -10.65
N PRO A 27 50.30 -27.16 -10.91
CA PRO A 27 50.80 -28.13 -9.94
C PRO A 27 52.25 -27.78 -9.63
N LYS A 28 52.50 -27.28 -8.41
CA LYS A 28 53.86 -27.01 -7.94
C LYS A 28 54.57 -28.35 -7.91
N GLY A 29 55.47 -28.56 -8.88
CA GLY A 29 56.27 -29.76 -9.02
C GLY A 29 57.22 -29.92 -7.84
N ASN A 30 56.68 -30.39 -6.71
CA ASN A 30 57.33 -31.09 -5.60
C ASN A 30 56.46 -30.95 -4.35
N SER A 31 55.63 -31.96 -4.07
CA SER A 31 55.70 -32.70 -2.81
C SER A 31 54.71 -33.87 -2.83
N ASN A 32 55.21 -35.04 -2.43
CA ASN A 32 54.42 -36.21 -2.08
C ASN A 32 53.30 -35.84 -1.09
N SER A 33 52.06 -35.71 -1.55
CA SER A 33 50.90 -35.94 -0.69
C SER A 33 49.74 -36.50 -1.49
N SER A 34 49.48 -37.77 -1.22
CA SER A 34 48.22 -38.47 -1.37
C SER A 34 47.03 -37.57 -0.98
N SER A 35 45.88 -37.83 -1.63
CA SER A 35 44.53 -37.27 -1.41
C SER A 35 44.22 -36.00 -2.20
N ARG A 36 43.80 -36.23 -3.45
CA ARG A 36 42.63 -35.73 -4.19
C ARG A 36 41.55 -34.86 -3.48
N ASP A 37 41.94 -33.98 -2.57
CA ASP A 37 41.15 -32.84 -2.09
C ASP A 37 41.89 -31.56 -2.50
N GLU A 38 41.92 -31.27 -3.80
CA GLU A 38 42.16 -29.90 -4.24
C GLU A 38 40.96 -29.09 -3.77
N LEU A 39 41.20 -28.23 -2.78
CA LEU A 39 40.20 -27.27 -2.31
C LEU A 39 39.63 -26.54 -3.54
N PRO A 40 38.31 -26.33 -3.61
CA PRO A 40 37.71 -25.60 -4.72
C PRO A 40 38.35 -24.21 -4.83
N PRO A 41 38.49 -23.65 -6.04
CA PRO A 41 39.02 -22.30 -6.24
C PRO A 41 38.31 -21.31 -5.31
N SER A 42 39.08 -20.45 -4.66
CA SER A 42 38.52 -19.48 -3.75
C SER A 42 37.65 -18.46 -4.50
N LYS A 43 36.84 -17.70 -3.77
CA LYS A 43 36.07 -16.60 -4.35
C LYS A 43 36.97 -15.55 -5.02
N GLU A 44 38.17 -15.35 -4.48
CA GLU A 44 39.17 -14.45 -5.06
C GLU A 44 39.73 -15.03 -6.37
N ASP A 45 39.99 -16.33 -6.43
CA ASP A 45 40.45 -17.02 -7.65
C ASP A 45 39.39 -16.96 -8.77
N LEU A 46 38.11 -17.17 -8.41
CA LEU A 46 37.00 -17.00 -9.36
C LEU A 46 36.88 -15.56 -9.87
N GLN A 47 37.17 -14.57 -9.03
CA GLN A 47 37.17 -13.17 -9.44
C GLN A 47 38.36 -12.87 -10.38
N GLN A 48 39.53 -13.42 -10.09
CA GLN A 48 40.72 -13.30 -10.95
C GLN A 48 40.49 -13.99 -12.30
N TYR A 49 39.90 -15.18 -12.30
CA TYR A 49 39.49 -15.90 -13.51
C TYR A 49 38.51 -15.10 -14.36
N ASN A 50 37.44 -14.57 -13.75
CA ASN A 50 36.47 -13.74 -14.48
C ASN A 50 37.12 -12.47 -15.05
N ASN A 51 38.06 -11.85 -14.34
CA ASN A 51 38.80 -10.70 -14.86
C ASN A 51 39.69 -11.11 -16.06
N PHE A 52 40.37 -12.26 -15.96
CA PHE A 52 41.18 -12.81 -17.04
C PHE A 52 40.35 -13.16 -18.27
N GLU A 53 39.21 -13.84 -18.09
CA GLU A 53 38.27 -14.18 -19.17
C GLU A 53 37.74 -12.91 -19.88
N ASN A 54 37.47 -11.84 -19.13
CA ASN A 54 37.11 -10.57 -19.74
C ASN A 54 38.25 -9.95 -20.56
N LEU A 55 39.49 -10.01 -20.05
CA LEU A 55 40.67 -9.50 -20.76
C LEU A 55 40.97 -10.31 -22.02
N ILE A 56 40.87 -11.65 -21.97
CA ILE A 56 41.20 -12.52 -23.10
C ILE A 56 40.21 -12.34 -24.25
N ASN A 57 38.93 -12.13 -23.93
CA ASN A 57 37.88 -11.83 -24.91
C ASN A 57 38.10 -10.44 -25.55
N GLN A 58 38.37 -9.41 -24.73
CA GLN A 58 38.63 -8.07 -25.26
C GLN A 58 39.90 -8.02 -26.13
N CYS A 59 40.97 -8.73 -25.75
CA CYS A 59 42.15 -8.89 -26.59
C CYS A 59 41.78 -9.62 -27.89
N GLY A 60 40.99 -10.69 -27.81
CA GLY A 60 40.51 -11.47 -28.96
C GLY A 60 39.81 -10.62 -30.01
N ASP A 61 38.98 -9.67 -29.59
CA ASP A 61 38.31 -8.73 -30.51
C ASP A 61 39.30 -7.86 -31.30
N TYR A 62 40.40 -7.41 -30.68
CA TYR A 62 41.45 -6.67 -31.38
C TYR A 62 42.25 -7.58 -32.32
N ILE A 63 42.62 -8.78 -31.86
CA ILE A 63 43.35 -9.76 -32.67
C ILE A 63 42.55 -10.15 -33.91
N LEU A 64 41.24 -10.37 -33.78
CA LEU A 64 40.37 -10.70 -34.91
C LEU A 64 40.33 -9.56 -35.94
N LYS A 65 40.27 -8.29 -35.48
CA LYS A 65 40.34 -7.12 -36.36
C LYS A 65 41.66 -7.04 -37.10
N PHE A 66 42.78 -7.29 -36.41
CA PHE A 66 44.11 -7.28 -37.02
C PHE A 66 44.29 -8.40 -38.04
N LYS A 67 43.88 -9.63 -37.72
CA LYS A 67 43.88 -10.76 -38.65
C LYS A 67 43.06 -10.45 -39.91
N LYS A 68 41.86 -9.88 -39.75
CA LYS A 68 41.02 -9.49 -40.88
C LYS A 68 41.71 -8.47 -41.78
N ARG A 69 42.30 -7.42 -41.20
CA ARG A 69 43.04 -6.39 -41.95
C ARG A 69 44.26 -6.96 -42.69
N LEU A 70 45.00 -7.88 -42.07
CA LEU A 70 46.12 -8.56 -42.72
C LEU A 70 45.66 -9.47 -43.88
N LEU A 71 44.54 -10.16 -43.72
CA LEU A 71 43.94 -11.00 -44.75
C LEU A 71 43.40 -10.17 -45.93
N ASP A 72 42.78 -9.01 -45.65
CA ASP A 72 42.27 -8.12 -46.69
C ASP A 72 43.43 -7.51 -47.51
N ALA A 73 44.54 -7.16 -46.83
CA ALA A 73 45.77 -6.67 -47.48
C ALA A 73 46.48 -7.75 -48.30
N SER A 74 46.41 -9.03 -47.91
CA SER A 74 47.00 -10.12 -48.69
C SER A 74 46.20 -10.47 -49.93
N LYS A 75 44.87 -10.25 -49.90
CA LYS A 75 43.98 -10.45 -51.04
C LYS A 75 44.01 -9.29 -52.05
N ASN A 76 44.29 -8.06 -51.58
CA ASN A 76 44.35 -6.86 -52.41
C ASN A 76 45.70 -6.13 -52.21
N PRO A 77 46.70 -6.39 -53.05
CA PRO A 77 48.06 -5.81 -52.90
C PRO A 77 48.08 -4.28 -52.93
N ASP A 78 47.09 -3.66 -53.56
CA ASP A 78 46.95 -2.20 -53.66
C ASP A 78 46.39 -1.56 -52.38
N VAL A 79 45.89 -2.37 -51.44
CA VAL A 79 45.38 -1.93 -50.13
C VAL A 79 46.43 -2.26 -49.06
N ALA A 80 47.52 -1.49 -49.05
CA ALA A 80 48.52 -1.61 -47.99
C ALA A 80 47.95 -1.04 -46.66
N VAL A 81 47.48 -1.91 -45.77
CA VAL A 81 46.88 -1.50 -44.48
C VAL A 81 47.94 -1.10 -43.44
N TYR A 82 49.11 -1.74 -43.46
CA TYR A 82 50.21 -1.50 -42.52
C TYR A 82 51.55 -1.42 -43.24
N GLY A 83 52.42 -0.49 -42.84
CA GLY A 83 53.81 -0.49 -43.27
C GLY A 83 54.59 -1.70 -42.72
N PRO A 84 55.73 -2.10 -43.33
CA PRO A 84 56.44 -3.34 -43.00
C PRO A 84 56.71 -3.54 -41.51
N LYS A 85 57.18 -2.50 -40.81
CA LYS A 85 57.44 -2.55 -39.36
C LYS A 85 56.16 -2.80 -38.53
N MET A 86 55.07 -2.13 -38.88
CA MET A 86 53.80 -2.27 -38.16
C MET A 86 53.18 -3.65 -38.42
N LYS A 87 53.31 -4.17 -39.64
CA LYS A 87 52.87 -5.53 -39.97
C LYS A 87 53.53 -6.56 -39.06
N THR A 88 54.86 -6.54 -38.94
CA THR A 88 55.60 -7.45 -38.06
C THR A 88 55.17 -7.32 -36.60
N ASN A 89 54.95 -6.10 -36.10
CA ASN A 89 54.49 -5.89 -34.73
C ASN A 89 53.08 -6.45 -34.49
N VAL A 90 52.19 -6.31 -35.47
CA VAL A 90 50.83 -6.86 -35.41
C VAL A 90 50.86 -8.39 -35.46
N GLU A 91 51.64 -8.98 -36.36
CA GLU A 91 51.83 -10.43 -36.44
C GLU A 91 52.40 -11.00 -35.14
N GLY A 92 53.42 -10.36 -34.56
CA GLY A 92 53.99 -10.79 -33.28
C GLY A 92 53.06 -10.60 -32.07
N LEU A 93 52.11 -9.65 -32.12
CA LEU A 93 51.07 -9.54 -31.10
C LEU A 93 50.02 -10.64 -31.23
N ILE A 94 49.65 -11.00 -32.47
CA ILE A 94 48.72 -12.10 -32.75
C ILE A 94 49.30 -13.42 -32.24
N GLU A 95 50.55 -13.74 -32.58
CA GLU A 95 51.21 -14.99 -32.19
C GLU A 95 51.29 -15.14 -30.66
N ARG A 96 51.70 -14.09 -29.95
CA ARG A 96 51.75 -14.11 -28.48
C ARG A 96 50.36 -14.26 -27.85
N TYR A 97 49.33 -13.66 -28.43
CA TYR A 97 47.96 -13.86 -27.97
C TYR A 97 47.49 -15.30 -28.17
N GLU A 98 47.77 -15.90 -29.32
CA GLU A 98 47.41 -17.29 -29.60
C GLU A 98 48.05 -18.25 -28.60
N GLN A 99 49.31 -18.06 -28.24
CA GLN A 99 49.99 -18.86 -27.21
C GLN A 99 49.30 -18.75 -25.84
N VAL A 100 48.92 -17.54 -25.42
CA VAL A 100 48.18 -17.34 -24.15
C VAL A 100 46.78 -17.94 -24.23
N TYR A 101 46.14 -17.87 -25.40
CA TYR A 101 44.82 -18.44 -25.62
C TYR A 101 44.82 -19.97 -25.59
N GLU A 102 45.83 -20.61 -26.17
CA GLU A 102 46.04 -22.06 -26.06
C GLU A 102 46.21 -22.48 -24.60
N GLN A 103 47.07 -21.80 -23.84
CA GLN A 103 47.24 -22.08 -22.40
C GLN A 103 45.95 -21.86 -21.60
N TYR A 104 45.15 -20.86 -21.97
CA TYR A 104 43.83 -20.67 -21.39
C TYR A 104 42.91 -21.86 -21.67
N GLN A 105 42.81 -22.33 -22.91
CA GLN A 105 41.92 -23.44 -23.27
C GLN A 105 42.36 -24.77 -22.66
N ASP A 106 43.66 -25.04 -22.63
CA ASP A 106 44.19 -26.35 -22.22
C ASP A 106 44.36 -26.47 -20.70
N ILE A 107 44.68 -25.38 -20.00
CA ILE A 107 45.06 -25.41 -18.59
C ILE A 107 44.06 -24.65 -17.74
N ILE A 108 43.83 -23.37 -18.03
CA ILE A 108 43.08 -22.49 -17.13
C ILE A 108 41.58 -22.79 -17.19
N GLN A 109 40.99 -22.91 -18.38
CA GLN A 109 39.55 -23.10 -18.54
C GLN A 109 39.03 -24.35 -17.82
N PRO A 110 39.64 -25.55 -17.95
CA PRO A 110 39.15 -26.75 -17.27
C PRO A 110 39.22 -26.66 -15.74
N LEU A 111 40.21 -25.96 -15.19
CA LEU A 111 40.38 -25.80 -13.73
C LEU A 111 39.23 -25.00 -13.10
N PHE A 112 38.66 -24.06 -13.84
CA PHE A 112 37.63 -23.15 -13.34
C PHE A 112 36.22 -23.49 -13.82
N GLU A 113 36.06 -24.28 -14.88
CA GLU A 113 34.75 -24.57 -15.47
C GLU A 113 33.76 -25.13 -14.44
N HIS A 114 34.17 -26.13 -13.66
CA HIS A 114 33.34 -26.71 -12.61
C HIS A 114 33.02 -25.71 -11.48
N ALA A 115 34.02 -24.95 -11.02
CA ALA A 115 33.85 -23.99 -9.93
C ALA A 115 32.95 -22.81 -10.32
N VAL A 116 33.07 -22.33 -11.57
CA VAL A 116 32.20 -21.29 -12.13
C VAL A 116 30.77 -21.80 -12.28
N LEU A 117 30.58 -23.04 -12.75
CA LEU A 117 29.26 -23.66 -12.84
C LEU A 117 28.61 -23.82 -11.47
N GLU A 118 29.36 -24.29 -10.47
CA GLU A 118 28.87 -24.43 -9.11
C GLU A 118 28.50 -23.08 -8.48
N GLU A 119 29.32 -22.04 -8.69
CA GLU A 119 29.02 -20.69 -8.20
C GLU A 119 27.78 -20.10 -8.88
N LYS A 120 27.62 -20.28 -10.20
CA LYS A 120 26.41 -19.87 -10.93
C LYS A 120 25.17 -20.58 -10.39
N ASP A 121 25.27 -21.89 -10.14
CA ASP A 121 24.18 -22.67 -9.56
C ASP A 121 23.86 -22.24 -8.12
N ARG A 122 24.87 -21.92 -7.32
CA ARG A 122 24.72 -21.41 -5.95
C ARG A 122 23.97 -20.08 -5.95
N LEU A 123 24.39 -19.15 -6.81
CA LEU A 123 23.74 -17.84 -6.98
C LEU A 123 22.30 -17.99 -7.47
N ARG A 124 22.02 -18.93 -8.38
CA ARG A 124 20.64 -19.24 -8.83
C ARG A 124 19.77 -19.71 -7.66
N ARG A 125 20.23 -20.68 -6.88
CA ARG A 125 19.47 -21.20 -5.71
C ARG A 125 19.26 -20.13 -4.63
N GLU A 126 20.20 -19.21 -4.48
CA GLU A 126 20.06 -18.09 -3.54
C GLU A 126 19.04 -17.06 -4.02
N GLU A 127 19.06 -16.71 -5.31
CA GLU A 127 18.05 -15.83 -5.91
C GLU A 127 16.65 -16.44 -5.84
N GLU A 128 16.51 -17.74 -6.14
CA GLU A 128 15.23 -18.47 -6.02
C GLU A 128 14.68 -18.42 -4.58
N ARG A 129 15.54 -18.59 -3.57
CA ARG A 129 15.16 -18.44 -2.16
C ARG A 129 14.69 -17.01 -1.85
N ARG A 130 15.43 -15.99 -2.28
CA ARG A 130 15.04 -14.58 -2.09
C ARG A 130 13.71 -14.24 -2.76
N GLN A 131 13.44 -14.81 -3.94
CA GLN A 131 12.16 -14.62 -4.63
C GLN A 131 11.00 -15.31 -3.92
N LYS A 132 11.23 -16.53 -3.42
CA LYS A 132 10.25 -17.25 -2.60
C LYS A 132 9.90 -16.46 -1.33
N ASP A 133 10.90 -15.99 -0.59
CA ASP A 133 10.68 -15.23 0.65
C ASP A 133 9.87 -13.95 0.40
N LYS A 134 10.13 -13.26 -0.73
CA LYS A 134 9.33 -12.09 -1.15
C LYS A 134 7.88 -12.46 -1.42
N LYS A 135 7.65 -13.58 -2.11
CA LYS A 135 6.29 -14.05 -2.42
C LYS A 135 5.53 -14.42 -1.14
N ASP A 136 6.17 -15.17 -0.25
CA ASP A 136 5.59 -15.59 1.02
C ASP A 136 5.27 -14.36 1.92
N ALA A 137 6.10 -13.31 1.88
CA ALA A 137 5.83 -12.05 2.58
C ALA A 137 4.62 -11.31 2.02
N ILE A 138 4.45 -11.28 0.69
CA ILE A 138 3.29 -10.65 0.04
C ILE A 138 2.02 -11.43 0.35
N GLU A 139 2.04 -12.77 0.30
CA GLU A 139 0.89 -13.61 0.62
C GLU A 139 0.43 -13.38 2.06
N LYS A 140 1.35 -13.28 3.02
CA LYS A 140 1.03 -12.95 4.42
C LYS A 140 0.44 -11.55 4.59
N ASP A 141 0.96 -10.54 3.89
CA ASP A 141 0.42 -9.17 3.96
C ASP A 141 -1.01 -9.10 3.39
N VAL A 142 -1.28 -9.81 2.29
CA VAL A 142 -2.62 -9.92 1.71
C VAL A 142 -3.58 -10.61 2.68
N GLU A 143 -3.17 -11.72 3.29
CA GLU A 143 -3.98 -12.43 4.28
C GLU A 143 -4.30 -11.56 5.50
N GLN A 144 -3.30 -10.84 6.04
CA GLN A 144 -3.53 -9.90 7.14
C GLN A 144 -4.51 -8.81 6.74
N LYS A 145 -4.34 -8.16 5.58
CA LYS A 145 -5.28 -7.14 5.10
C LYS A 145 -6.69 -7.66 4.94
N ALA A 146 -6.87 -8.89 4.47
CA ALA A 146 -8.18 -9.52 4.39
C ALA A 146 -8.79 -9.74 5.79
N GLN A 147 -7.99 -10.18 6.77
CA GLN A 147 -8.44 -10.32 8.17
C GLN A 147 -8.83 -8.97 8.78
N TRP A 148 -8.05 -7.91 8.54
CA TRP A 148 -8.38 -6.55 8.98
C TRP A 148 -9.69 -6.05 8.35
N ALA A 149 -9.86 -6.24 7.03
CA ALA A 149 -11.09 -5.86 6.34
C ALA A 149 -12.33 -6.59 6.91
N ALA A 150 -12.20 -7.90 7.17
CA ALA A 150 -13.27 -8.69 7.77
C ALA A 150 -13.58 -8.22 9.21
N HIS A 151 -12.56 -7.88 10.00
CA HIS A 151 -12.74 -7.33 11.34
C HIS A 151 -13.48 -5.99 11.29
N PHE A 152 -13.05 -5.05 10.46
CA PHE A 152 -13.71 -3.74 10.32
C PHE A 152 -15.15 -3.86 9.82
N ASP A 153 -15.44 -4.75 8.87
CA ASP A 153 -16.81 -4.96 8.39
C ASP A 153 -17.71 -5.54 9.50
N LYS A 154 -17.18 -6.47 10.30
CA LYS A 154 -17.90 -7.01 11.46
C LYS A 154 -18.20 -5.91 12.49
N THR A 155 -17.19 -5.13 12.87
CA THR A 155 -17.36 -4.01 13.81
C THR A 155 -18.37 -2.99 13.29
N ARG A 156 -18.32 -2.66 12.00
CA ARG A 156 -19.28 -1.74 11.37
C ARG A 156 -20.72 -2.25 11.49
N LYS A 157 -20.95 -3.52 11.17
CA LYS A 157 -22.29 -4.15 11.29
C LYS A 157 -22.78 -4.18 12.74
N GLU A 158 -21.89 -4.42 13.70
CA GLU A 158 -22.23 -4.39 15.13
C GLU A 158 -22.61 -2.98 15.59
N MET A 159 -21.86 -1.95 15.18
CA MET A 159 -22.21 -0.55 15.48
C MET A 159 -23.53 -0.13 14.83
N GLU A 160 -23.78 -0.53 13.58
CA GLU A 160 -25.02 -0.23 12.87
C GLU A 160 -26.24 -0.86 13.57
N ARG A 161 -26.13 -2.12 14.02
CA ARG A 161 -27.19 -2.76 14.82
C ARG A 161 -27.42 -2.06 16.16
N ALA A 162 -26.34 -1.73 16.88
CA ALA A 162 -26.46 -1.03 18.15
C ALA A 162 -27.09 0.37 17.98
N GLN A 163 -26.84 1.04 16.86
CA GLN A 163 -27.48 2.30 16.52
C GLN A 163 -28.97 2.10 16.22
N GLN A 164 -29.33 1.11 15.40
CA GLN A 164 -30.74 0.80 15.09
C GLN A 164 -31.54 0.43 16.35
N GLU A 165 -30.95 -0.32 17.28
CA GLU A 165 -31.58 -0.65 18.56
C GLU A 165 -31.83 0.60 19.42
N ARG A 166 -30.89 1.55 19.44
CA ARG A 166 -31.06 2.83 20.15
C ARG A 166 -32.15 3.69 19.53
N GLU A 167 -32.16 3.83 18.21
CA GLU A 167 -33.17 4.59 17.47
C GLU A 167 -34.56 3.96 17.64
N ALA A 168 -34.67 2.63 17.62
CA ALA A 168 -35.92 1.94 17.88
C ALA A 168 -36.43 2.15 19.32
N ALA A 169 -35.54 2.05 20.32
CA ALA A 169 -35.89 2.28 21.72
C ALA A 169 -36.27 3.74 22.01
N GLU A 170 -35.62 4.70 21.35
CA GLU A 170 -35.97 6.12 21.45
C GLU A 170 -37.32 6.42 20.80
N LYS A 171 -37.57 5.84 19.62
CA LYS A 171 -38.87 5.95 18.95
C LYS A 171 -39.99 5.34 19.79
N GLU A 172 -39.80 4.17 20.38
CA GLU A 172 -40.81 3.54 21.25
C GLU A 172 -41.13 4.42 22.48
N ARG A 173 -40.12 5.06 23.07
CA ARG A 173 -40.33 6.03 24.15
C ARG A 173 -41.09 7.27 23.70
N ALA A 174 -40.78 7.80 22.52
CA ALA A 174 -41.49 8.95 21.96
C ALA A 174 -42.96 8.61 21.66
N ASP A 175 -43.21 7.46 21.04
CA ASP A 175 -44.56 6.97 20.74
C ASP A 175 -45.36 6.73 22.05
N ALA A 176 -44.71 6.22 23.10
CA ALA A 176 -45.35 6.05 24.41
C ALA A 176 -45.70 7.39 25.09
N GLN A 177 -44.81 8.39 24.99
CA GLN A 177 -45.08 9.74 25.52
C GLN A 177 -46.22 10.42 24.77
N ASP A 178 -46.29 10.27 23.44
CA ASP A 178 -47.38 10.83 22.64
C ASP A 178 -48.72 10.15 22.96
N ALA A 179 -48.73 8.82 23.11
CA ALA A 179 -49.91 8.08 23.54
C ALA A 179 -50.42 8.51 24.93
N GLU A 180 -49.51 8.76 25.88
CA GLU A 180 -49.86 9.28 27.21
C GLU A 180 -50.46 10.69 27.14
N LEU A 181 -49.90 11.57 26.30
CA LEU A 181 -50.43 12.91 26.06
C LEU A 181 -51.83 12.88 25.46
N ILE A 182 -52.07 12.01 24.46
CA ILE A 182 -53.39 11.82 23.85
C ILE A 182 -54.39 11.28 24.88
N ALA A 183 -53.99 10.31 25.71
CA ALA A 183 -54.83 9.78 26.77
C ALA A 183 -55.23 10.86 27.78
N LYS A 184 -54.27 11.66 28.26
CA LYS A 184 -54.53 12.80 29.15
C LYS A 184 -55.46 13.84 28.53
N ARG A 185 -55.30 14.16 27.24
CA ARG A 185 -56.22 15.08 26.54
C ARG A 185 -57.63 14.52 26.46
N ARG A 186 -57.80 13.22 26.17
CA ARG A 186 -59.12 12.58 26.13
C ARG A 186 -59.79 12.54 27.49
N GLU A 187 -59.04 12.24 28.56
CA GLU A 187 -59.55 12.29 29.92
C GLU A 187 -60.01 13.71 30.28
N GLU A 188 -59.24 14.73 29.89
CA GLU A 188 -59.60 16.14 30.08
C GLU A 188 -60.86 16.54 29.28
N GLU A 189 -60.95 16.13 28.01
CA GLU A 189 -62.14 16.35 27.18
C GLU A 189 -63.39 15.69 27.79
N ILE A 190 -63.29 14.45 28.26
CA ILE A 190 -64.39 13.75 28.95
C ILE A 190 -64.76 14.49 30.24
N ARG A 191 -63.78 14.95 31.02
CA ARG A 191 -64.00 15.73 32.24
C ARG A 191 -64.82 16.98 31.92
N ILE A 192 -64.36 17.80 30.97
CA ILE A 192 -65.04 19.03 30.54
C ILE A 192 -66.47 18.72 30.05
N LEU A 193 -66.65 17.72 29.21
CA LEU A 193 -67.97 17.36 28.68
C LEU A 193 -68.93 16.87 29.77
N SER A 194 -68.41 16.17 30.79
CA SER A 194 -69.18 15.65 31.93
C SER A 194 -69.52 16.68 33.01
N MET A 195 -68.93 17.87 32.96
CA MET A 195 -69.27 18.96 33.89
C MET A 195 -70.69 19.46 33.64
N ASP A 196 -71.39 19.84 34.71
CA ASP A 196 -72.68 20.51 34.56
C ASP A 196 -72.51 21.88 33.87
N GLU A 197 -73.59 22.34 33.21
CA GLU A 197 -73.54 23.52 32.35
C GLU A 197 -73.21 24.80 33.14
N ASP A 198 -73.65 24.89 34.40
CA ASP A 198 -73.37 26.01 35.29
C ASP A 198 -71.89 26.07 35.69
N THR A 199 -71.25 24.92 35.91
CA THR A 199 -69.83 24.79 36.26
C THR A 199 -68.93 25.04 35.04
N LYS A 200 -69.34 24.58 33.85
CA LYS A 200 -68.64 24.90 32.59
C LYS A 200 -68.54 26.40 32.36
N ILE A 201 -69.68 27.09 32.52
CA ILE A 201 -69.77 28.55 32.39
C ILE A 201 -68.86 29.24 33.43
N CYS A 202 -68.90 28.81 34.69
CA CYS A 202 -68.07 29.41 35.75
C CYS A 202 -66.57 29.19 35.54
N THR A 203 -66.17 28.05 34.97
CA THR A 203 -64.75 27.71 34.75
C THR A 203 -64.20 28.44 33.54
N SER A 204 -64.97 28.52 32.44
CA SER A 204 -64.62 29.31 31.26
C SER A 204 -64.45 30.81 31.58
N ILE A 205 -65.31 31.37 32.46
CA ILE A 205 -65.16 32.75 32.93
C ILE A 205 -63.91 32.96 33.78
N ARG A 206 -63.56 31.97 34.61
CA ARG A 206 -62.33 32.02 35.40
C ARG A 206 -61.10 31.99 34.50
N GLU A 207 -61.04 31.09 33.53
CA GLU A 207 -59.92 31.00 32.58
C GLU A 207 -59.78 32.29 31.75
N MET A 208 -60.88 32.87 31.26
CA MET A 208 -60.86 34.17 30.59
C MET A 208 -60.36 35.32 31.49
N LEU A 209 -60.66 35.29 32.79
CA LEU A 209 -60.18 36.27 33.76
C LEU A 209 -58.68 36.08 34.08
N GLU A 210 -58.20 34.84 34.06
CA GLU A 210 -56.80 34.50 34.35
C GLU A 210 -55.89 34.79 33.14
N ASP A 211 -56.33 34.50 31.91
CA ASP A 211 -55.56 34.78 30.68
C ASP A 211 -55.60 36.25 30.26
N ASN A 212 -56.66 36.99 30.61
CA ASN A 212 -56.88 38.36 30.15
C ASN A 212 -56.91 39.34 31.33
N THR A 213 -55.74 39.53 31.94
CA THR A 213 -55.52 40.41 33.12
C THR A 213 -55.88 41.90 32.93
N SER A 214 -56.32 42.32 31.75
CA SER A 214 -56.64 43.73 31.42
C SER A 214 -58.08 43.99 30.98
N MET A 215 -58.96 42.98 30.96
CA MET A 215 -60.31 43.15 30.41
C MET A 215 -61.26 43.79 31.45
N THR A 216 -61.97 44.84 31.06
CA THR A 216 -62.92 45.53 31.95
C THR A 216 -64.24 44.76 32.05
N ILE A 217 -64.99 44.97 33.14
CA ILE A 217 -66.26 44.26 33.41
C ILE A 217 -67.30 44.47 32.30
N ALA A 218 -67.25 45.60 31.60
CA ALA A 218 -68.13 45.88 30.47
C ALA A 218 -67.78 45.03 29.23
N GLU A 219 -66.49 44.83 28.96
CA GLU A 219 -66.01 44.01 27.85
C GLU A 219 -66.28 42.52 28.10
N LEU A 220 -66.13 42.07 29.35
CA LEU A 220 -66.44 40.70 29.77
C LEU A 220 -67.93 40.36 29.62
N ARG A 221 -68.82 41.32 29.93
CA ARG A 221 -70.27 41.18 29.72
C ARG A 221 -70.64 41.11 28.24
N MET A 222 -69.99 41.92 27.39
CA MET A 222 -70.25 41.91 25.94
C MET A 222 -69.86 40.56 25.31
N HIS A 223 -68.70 40.00 25.67
CA HIS A 223 -68.27 38.68 25.18
C HIS A 223 -69.21 37.55 25.60
N LEU A 224 -69.62 37.53 26.87
CA LEU A 224 -70.53 36.50 27.40
C LEU A 224 -71.91 36.51 26.71
N VAL A 225 -72.43 37.68 26.35
CA VAL A 225 -73.72 37.81 25.65
C VAL A 225 -73.62 37.34 24.19
N HIS A 226 -72.47 37.52 23.55
CA HIS A 226 -72.27 37.16 22.15
C HIS A 226 -72.04 35.66 21.93
N ASP A 227 -71.30 34.99 22.83
CA ASP A 227 -70.90 33.59 22.65
C ASP A 227 -71.88 32.58 23.30
N LEU A 228 -72.56 32.95 24.39
CA LEU A 228 -73.49 32.05 25.11
C LEU A 228 -74.98 32.35 24.82
N GLY A 229 -75.24 33.41 24.05
CA GLY A 229 -76.58 33.87 23.67
C GLY A 229 -77.30 34.65 24.77
N PRO A 230 -78.37 35.42 24.43
CA PRO A 230 -78.99 36.39 25.34
C PRO A 230 -79.75 35.79 26.53
N LYS A 231 -79.78 34.45 26.68
CA LYS A 231 -80.52 33.75 27.75
C LYS A 231 -79.65 33.26 28.91
N SER A 232 -78.33 33.27 28.80
CA SER A 232 -77.42 32.95 29.90
C SER A 232 -77.15 34.21 30.72
N TYR A 233 -78.06 34.50 31.66
CA TYR A 233 -77.86 35.58 32.63
C TYR A 233 -76.77 35.20 33.62
N LEU A 234 -75.57 35.75 33.41
CA LEU A 234 -74.52 35.68 34.39
C LEU A 234 -74.70 36.77 35.44
N ASN A 235 -75.10 36.38 36.65
CA ASN A 235 -74.99 37.24 37.83
C ASN A 235 -73.52 37.34 38.24
N VAL A 236 -72.77 38.23 37.56
CA VAL A 236 -71.42 38.63 37.98
C VAL A 236 -71.56 39.43 39.28
N TYR A 237 -71.18 38.80 40.39
CA TYR A 237 -71.19 39.33 41.74
C TYR A 237 -70.15 40.46 41.88
N HIS A 238 -70.60 41.69 42.11
CA HIS A 238 -69.77 42.71 42.76
C HIS A 238 -69.99 42.61 44.27
N GLY A 239 -68.90 42.68 45.03
CA GLY A 239 -68.85 42.32 46.44
C GLY A 239 -69.83 43.02 47.39
N ASN A 240 -69.92 42.38 48.56
CA ASN A 240 -70.50 42.80 49.84
C ASN A 240 -72.03 42.75 50.01
N LEU A 241 -72.42 41.83 50.91
CA LEU A 241 -73.66 41.73 51.71
C LEU A 241 -74.93 41.20 51.03
N GLY A 242 -75.29 39.95 51.39
CA GLY A 242 -76.70 39.57 51.61
C GLY A 242 -77.41 38.76 50.53
N GLY A 243 -77.56 37.44 50.76
CA GLY A 243 -78.76 36.67 50.41
C GLY A 243 -78.91 36.22 48.96
N TRP A 244 -78.73 34.91 48.71
CA TRP A 244 -79.17 34.23 47.50
C TRP A 244 -80.71 34.22 47.45
N ARG A 245 -81.33 34.80 46.42
CA ARG A 245 -82.72 34.51 46.07
C ARG A 245 -82.78 33.89 44.68
N LYS A 246 -83.35 32.70 44.64
CA LYS A 246 -83.80 32.00 43.43
C LYS A 246 -84.96 32.80 42.82
N VAL A 247 -84.90 33.07 41.53
CA VAL A 247 -86.05 33.59 40.78
C VAL A 247 -86.42 32.56 39.72
N ALA A 248 -87.73 32.34 39.60
CA ALA A 248 -88.39 31.38 38.72
C ALA A 248 -88.14 31.66 37.23
#